data_AF-A0A1A7TDX9-F1
#
_entry.id   AF-A0A1A7TDX9-F1
#
_cell.length_a   1.000
_cell.length_b   1.000
_cell.length_c   1.000
_cell.angle_alpha   90.00
_cell.angle_beta   90.00
_cell.angle_gamma   90.00
#
_symmetry.space_group_name_H-M   'P 1'
#
loop_
_entity.id
_entity.type
_entity.pdbx_description
1 polymer ?
#
loop_
_entity_poly.entity_id
_entity_poly.type
_entity_poly.pdbx_seq_one_letter_code
_entity_poly.pdbx_strand_id
1 'polypeptide(L)'
;ARAAASVMDICRIRPCPAFPYKFKFKFDGCPNCCVASIARADVAFIGTWRDDIRIDQEAVNAYVGGEIPPNGGAHAGRDWGPFDIQKEVIDLCPTECMWLEGGELKIDNRECTRCMHCINVMSRALRVGEDKGCSILVGAKAPILDGAQMGSLLVPFVKVEEPYDEIKEVIENIWDWWVEEGKNRERLGELMKRQGFQKLLEVTNITPAPQHVQEPRTKPVHL
;
A
#
# COMPACT_ATOMS: atom_id res chain seq x y z
N ALA A 1 10.74 -33.56 -21.20
CA ALA A 1 10.38 -32.67 -20.08
C ALA A 1 8.96 -32.17 -20.33
N ARG A 2 7.97 -32.56 -19.53
CA ARG A 2 6.65 -31.93 -19.60
C ARG A 2 6.79 -30.55 -18.98
N ALA A 3 6.45 -29.49 -19.71
CA ALA A 3 6.25 -28.18 -19.09
C ALA A 3 5.24 -28.38 -17.95
N ALA A 4 5.62 -28.03 -16.72
CA ALA A 4 4.68 -28.01 -15.62
C ALA A 4 3.58 -27.02 -16.02
N ALA A 5 2.32 -27.47 -15.98
CA ALA A 5 1.18 -26.58 -16.20
C ALA A 5 1.19 -25.53 -15.09
N SER A 6 0.99 -24.25 -15.43
CA SER A 6 0.93 -23.19 -14.42
C SER A 6 -0.22 -23.47 -13.44
N VAL A 7 -0.15 -22.94 -12.22
CA VAL A 7 -1.26 -23.07 -11.27
C VAL A 7 -2.57 -22.55 -11.86
N MET A 8 -2.51 -21.51 -12.69
CA MET A 8 -3.66 -20.96 -13.43
C MET A 8 -4.27 -21.99 -14.38
N ASP A 9 -3.46 -22.79 -15.09
CA ASP A 9 -3.93 -23.85 -15.97
C ASP A 9 -4.67 -24.95 -15.18
N ILE A 10 -4.17 -25.27 -13.99
CA ILE A 10 -4.80 -26.26 -13.08
C ILE A 10 -6.13 -25.71 -12.53
N CYS A 11 -6.16 -24.44 -12.10
CA CYS A 11 -7.34 -23.82 -11.51
C CYS A 11 -8.46 -23.50 -12.53
N ARG A 12 -8.14 -23.29 -13.81
CA ARG A 12 -9.13 -23.04 -14.88
C ARG A 12 -10.01 -24.26 -15.18
N ILE A 13 -9.51 -25.47 -14.95
CA ILE A 13 -10.23 -26.72 -15.26
C ILE A 13 -11.24 -27.06 -14.15
N ARG A 14 -10.93 -26.73 -12.89
CA ARG A 14 -11.80 -26.95 -11.73
C ARG A 14 -11.36 -26.06 -10.57
N PRO A 15 -12.27 -25.46 -9.79
CA PRO A 15 -11.93 -24.89 -8.48
C PRO A 15 -11.43 -26.03 -7.59
N CYS A 16 -10.12 -26.24 -7.58
CA CYS A 16 -9.45 -27.26 -6.80
C CYS A 16 -8.54 -26.56 -5.79
N PRO A 17 -8.56 -26.95 -4.50
CA PRO A 17 -7.53 -26.54 -3.55
C PRO A 17 -6.15 -27.04 -4.02
N ALA A 18 -5.44 -26.20 -4.79
CA ALA A 18 -4.13 -26.50 -5.37
C ALA A 18 -2.95 -25.91 -4.57
N PHE A 19 -3.25 -25.14 -3.52
CA PHE A 19 -2.26 -24.41 -2.74
C PHE A 19 -1.86 -25.16 -1.45
N PRO A 20 -0.64 -24.92 -0.92
CA PRO A 20 -0.21 -25.45 0.38
C PRO A 20 -1.11 -25.02 1.54
N TYR A 21 -1.73 -23.84 1.43
CA TYR A 21 -2.73 -23.37 2.40
C TYR A 21 -3.72 -22.33 1.82
N LYS A 22 -4.39 -21.57 2.67
CA LYS A 22 -5.30 -20.48 2.25
C LYS A 22 -4.52 -19.29 1.69
N PHE A 23 -5.06 -18.69 0.64
CA PHE A 23 -4.53 -17.50 -0.03
C PHE A 23 -5.66 -16.48 -0.26
N LYS A 24 -5.40 -15.18 -0.08
CA LYS A 24 -6.42 -14.14 -0.13
C LYS A 24 -5.93 -12.90 -0.87
N PHE A 25 -6.80 -12.37 -1.73
CA PHE A 25 -6.68 -11.04 -2.32
C PHE A 25 -7.60 -10.03 -1.63
N LYS A 26 -7.15 -8.79 -1.51
CA LYS A 26 -7.98 -7.61 -1.20
C LYS A 26 -7.43 -6.38 -1.91
N PHE A 27 -8.33 -5.49 -2.29
CA PHE A 27 -8.04 -4.31 -3.09
C PHE A 27 -8.57 -3.07 -2.37
N ASP A 28 -7.67 -2.15 -2.03
CA ASP A 28 -7.97 -0.84 -1.45
C ASP A 28 -7.65 0.25 -2.47
N GLY A 29 -8.54 1.22 -2.65
CA GLY A 29 -8.36 2.29 -3.63
C GLY A 29 -7.34 3.36 -3.23
N CYS A 30 -6.98 3.44 -1.95
CA CYS A 30 -5.99 4.39 -1.42
C CYS A 30 -5.43 3.92 -0.06
N PRO A 31 -4.39 4.59 0.48
CA PRO A 31 -3.76 4.22 1.76
C PRO A 31 -4.66 4.30 3.00
N ASN A 32 -5.85 4.92 2.93
CA ASN A 32 -6.85 4.85 4.02
C ASN A 32 -7.31 3.40 4.30
N CYS A 33 -7.11 2.48 3.34
CA CYS A 33 -7.22 1.04 3.55
C CYS A 33 -8.59 0.57 4.12
N CYS A 34 -9.68 1.05 3.52
CA CYS A 34 -11.06 0.81 3.99
C CYS A 34 -11.46 -0.68 4.08
N VAL A 35 -10.91 -1.58 3.25
CA VAL A 35 -11.15 -3.03 3.36
C VAL A 35 -10.12 -3.75 4.23
N ALA A 36 -9.14 -3.01 4.76
CA ALA A 36 -8.02 -3.49 5.56
C ALA A 36 -7.22 -4.59 4.83
N SER A 37 -6.90 -4.38 3.55
CA SER A 37 -6.13 -5.33 2.74
C SER A 37 -4.78 -5.67 3.38
N ILE A 38 -4.04 -4.65 3.84
CA ILE A 38 -2.71 -4.79 4.47
C ILE A 38 -2.70 -5.74 5.67
N ALA A 39 -3.82 -5.90 6.38
CA ALA A 39 -3.90 -6.77 7.56
C ALA A 39 -4.60 -8.11 7.29
N ARG A 40 -5.40 -8.23 6.21
CA ARG A 40 -6.38 -9.31 6.03
C ARG A 40 -6.26 -10.06 4.71
N ALA A 41 -5.18 -9.86 3.95
CA ALA A 41 -4.93 -10.53 2.68
C ALA A 41 -3.47 -11.00 2.55
N ASP A 42 -3.26 -12.16 1.92
CA ASP A 42 -1.91 -12.65 1.61
C ASP A 42 -1.23 -11.75 0.58
N VAL A 43 -2.01 -11.16 -0.33
CA VAL A 43 -1.59 -10.11 -1.26
C VAL A 43 -2.61 -8.96 -1.21
N ALA A 44 -2.11 -7.78 -0.85
CA ALA A 44 -2.85 -6.55 -0.71
C ALA A 44 -2.47 -5.59 -1.84
N PHE A 45 -3.47 -5.07 -2.52
CA PHE A 45 -3.30 -4.04 -3.56
C PHE A 45 -3.82 -2.72 -2.98
N ILE A 46 -2.96 -1.71 -2.88
CA ILE A 46 -3.30 -0.42 -2.29
C ILE A 46 -3.02 0.69 -3.30
N GLY A 47 -4.07 1.34 -3.78
CA GLY A 47 -3.98 2.42 -4.77
C GLY A 47 -3.12 3.58 -4.28
N THR A 48 -2.41 4.23 -5.20
CA THR A 48 -1.59 5.42 -4.96
C THR A 48 -1.42 6.21 -6.26
N TRP A 49 -0.73 7.34 -6.18
CA TRP A 49 -0.24 8.12 -7.32
C TRP A 49 1.27 8.36 -7.19
N ARG A 50 1.92 8.86 -8.25
CA ARG A 50 3.37 9.18 -8.24
C ARG A 50 3.73 10.57 -8.78
N ASP A 51 2.73 11.36 -9.15
CA ASP A 51 2.84 12.78 -9.49
C ASP A 51 2.37 13.66 -8.32
N ASP A 52 2.14 14.95 -8.59
CA ASP A 52 1.88 15.95 -7.57
C ASP A 52 0.44 15.87 -7.03
N ILE A 53 0.28 16.14 -5.73
CA ILE A 53 -1.04 16.46 -5.16
C ILE A 53 -1.56 17.73 -5.84
N ARG A 54 -2.82 17.68 -6.30
CA ARG A 54 -3.48 18.82 -6.92
C ARG A 54 -4.08 19.70 -5.83
N ILE A 55 -3.78 20.99 -5.90
CA ILE A 55 -4.16 21.99 -4.90
C ILE A 55 -5.05 23.04 -5.55
N ASP A 56 -6.24 23.23 -4.99
CA ASP A 56 -7.12 24.35 -5.28
C ASP A 56 -6.98 25.40 -4.16
N GLN A 57 -6.26 26.50 -4.45
CA GLN A 57 -5.96 27.54 -3.46
C GLN A 57 -7.22 28.32 -3.03
N GLU A 58 -8.23 28.45 -3.88
CA GLU A 58 -9.50 29.09 -3.49
C GLU A 58 -10.20 28.24 -2.43
N ALA A 59 -10.24 26.93 -2.64
CA ALA A 59 -10.78 26.01 -1.65
C ALA A 59 -9.94 25.95 -0.37
N VAL A 60 -8.60 26.05 -0.44
CA VAL A 60 -7.72 26.18 0.74
C VAL A 60 -8.14 27.40 1.57
N ASN A 61 -8.30 28.56 0.93
CA ASN A 61 -8.72 29.78 1.61
C ASN A 61 -10.12 29.65 2.21
N ALA A 62 -11.05 28.95 1.54
CA ALA A 62 -12.38 28.68 2.09
C ALA A 62 -12.35 27.78 3.34
N TYR A 63 -11.40 26.83 3.45
CA TYR A 63 -11.17 26.09 4.70
C TYR A 63 -10.64 27.00 5.81
N VAL A 64 -9.60 27.80 5.52
CA VAL A 64 -8.99 28.74 6.49
C VAL A 64 -10.00 29.80 6.95
N GLY A 65 -10.88 30.25 6.07
CA GLY A 65 -11.98 31.17 6.37
C GLY A 65 -13.16 30.53 7.11
N GLY A 66 -13.17 29.21 7.31
CA GLY A 66 -14.23 28.48 8.02
C GLY A 66 -15.51 28.24 7.21
N GLU A 67 -15.49 28.48 5.89
CA GLU A 67 -16.63 28.23 4.99
C GLU A 67 -16.84 26.73 4.73
N ILE A 68 -15.75 25.96 4.78
CA ILE A 68 -15.77 24.51 4.56
C ILE A 68 -15.33 23.80 5.85
N PRO A 69 -16.13 22.86 6.38
CA PRO A 69 -15.73 22.12 7.58
C PRO A 69 -14.57 21.15 7.25
N PRO A 70 -13.54 21.07 8.12
CA PRO A 70 -12.45 20.11 7.95
C PRO A 70 -12.95 18.68 8.04
N ASN A 71 -12.26 17.77 7.34
CA ASN A 71 -12.52 16.35 7.30
C ASN A 71 -13.98 16.00 6.96
N GLY A 72 -14.60 16.79 6.07
CA GLY A 72 -16.00 16.63 5.67
C GLY A 72 -17.00 16.76 6.82
N GLY A 73 -16.62 17.41 7.93
CA GLY A 73 -17.46 17.53 9.12
C GLY A 73 -17.46 16.29 10.03
N ALA A 74 -16.51 15.36 9.87
CA ALA A 74 -16.42 14.14 10.68
C ALA A 74 -16.34 14.41 12.21
N HIS A 75 -15.91 15.61 12.61
CA HIS A 75 -15.73 16.00 14.00
C HIS A 75 -16.79 16.99 14.52
N ALA A 76 -17.86 17.25 13.76
CA ALA A 76 -18.90 18.23 14.11
C ALA A 76 -19.66 17.94 15.43
N GLY A 77 -19.52 16.73 15.99
CA GLY A 77 -20.14 16.33 17.26
C GLY A 77 -19.46 16.91 18.52
N ARG A 78 -18.36 17.65 18.38
CA ARG A 78 -17.65 18.30 19.49
C ARG A 78 -17.09 19.65 19.03
N ASP A 79 -17.03 20.61 19.94
CA ASP A 79 -16.33 21.87 19.71
C ASP A 79 -14.81 21.68 19.86
N TRP A 80 -14.08 21.87 18.75
CA TRP A 80 -12.62 21.81 18.68
C TRP A 80 -12.00 23.19 18.45
N GLY A 81 -12.82 24.25 18.38
CA GLY A 81 -12.42 25.57 17.90
C GLY A 81 -12.49 25.70 16.37
N PRO A 82 -12.17 26.90 15.84
CA PRO A 82 -12.06 27.11 14.40
C PRO A 82 -10.90 26.31 13.80
N PHE A 83 -11.03 25.94 12.53
CA PHE A 83 -9.99 25.21 11.81
C PHE A 83 -8.66 25.98 11.80
N ASP A 84 -7.58 25.30 12.17
CA ASP A 84 -6.21 25.82 12.13
C ASP A 84 -5.36 24.96 11.20
N ILE A 85 -5.13 25.43 9.96
CA ILE A 85 -4.36 24.69 8.95
C ILE A 85 -2.93 24.36 9.40
N GLN A 86 -2.33 25.21 10.25
CA GLN A 86 -1.00 24.94 10.78
C GLN A 86 -1.05 23.72 11.69
N LYS A 87 -1.94 23.74 12.68
CA LYS A 87 -2.04 22.67 13.70
C LYS A 87 -2.65 21.38 13.18
N GLU A 88 -3.60 21.45 12.25
CA GLU A 88 -4.41 20.30 11.84
C GLU A 88 -3.92 19.65 10.55
N VAL A 89 -3.07 20.32 9.77
CA VAL A 89 -2.53 19.79 8.50
C VAL A 89 -1.01 19.83 8.46
N ILE A 90 -0.40 21.02 8.62
CA ILE A 90 1.04 21.20 8.38
C ILE A 90 1.87 20.51 9.47
N ASP A 91 1.60 20.80 10.74
CA ASP A 91 2.31 20.23 11.91
C ASP A 91 2.06 18.72 12.06
N LEU A 92 1.05 18.18 11.38
CA LEU A 92 0.71 16.75 11.39
C LEU A 92 1.18 16.01 10.14
N CYS A 93 1.81 16.71 9.18
CA CYS A 93 2.39 16.05 8.02
C CYS A 93 3.61 15.20 8.46
N PRO A 94 3.59 13.88 8.27
CA PRO A 94 4.61 12.99 8.84
C PRO A 94 6.02 13.19 8.29
N THR A 95 6.15 13.89 7.16
CA THR A 95 7.44 14.20 6.53
C THR A 95 7.76 15.69 6.53
N GLU A 96 6.95 16.51 7.20
CA GLU A 96 7.15 17.96 7.30
C GLU A 96 7.30 18.65 5.93
N CYS A 97 6.68 18.08 4.88
CA CYS A 97 6.85 18.52 3.49
C CYS A 97 5.84 19.60 3.04
N MET A 98 5.16 20.27 3.97
CA MET A 98 4.09 21.23 3.69
C MET A 98 4.37 22.56 4.39
N TRP A 99 4.02 23.68 3.77
CA TRP A 99 4.13 25.01 4.39
C TRP A 99 3.17 26.01 3.74
N LEU A 100 2.96 27.15 4.42
CA LEU A 100 2.29 28.31 3.85
C LEU A 100 3.32 29.33 3.35
N GLU A 101 3.12 29.83 2.14
CA GLU A 101 3.93 30.91 1.56
C GLU A 101 2.99 31.94 0.92
N GLY A 102 3.00 33.17 1.44
CA GLY A 102 2.13 34.24 0.92
C GLY A 102 0.63 33.95 1.05
N GLY A 103 0.22 33.05 1.96
CA GLY A 103 -1.17 32.59 2.10
C GLY A 103 -1.53 31.40 1.20
N GLU A 104 -0.63 30.94 0.34
CA GLU A 104 -0.82 29.73 -0.47
C GLU A 104 -0.24 28.51 0.22
N LEU A 105 -0.96 27.38 0.13
CA LEU A 105 -0.45 26.09 0.58
C LEU A 105 0.52 25.51 -0.45
N LYS A 106 1.72 25.16 -0.01
CA LYS A 106 2.75 24.49 -0.81
C LYS A 106 3.03 23.10 -0.25
N ILE A 107 3.38 22.17 -1.15
CA ILE A 107 3.72 20.78 -0.82
C ILE A 107 4.96 20.39 -1.63
N ASP A 108 6.01 19.93 -0.96
CA ASP A 108 7.10 19.23 -1.61
C ASP A 108 6.68 17.75 -1.84
N ASN A 109 6.13 17.49 -3.02
CA ASN A 109 5.64 16.15 -3.38
C ASN A 109 6.75 15.09 -3.42
N ARG A 110 8.01 15.50 -3.57
CA ARG A 110 9.15 14.57 -3.58
C ARG A 110 9.35 13.93 -2.20
N GLU A 111 9.12 14.69 -1.14
CA GLU A 111 9.22 14.23 0.25
C GLU A 111 7.87 13.74 0.81
N CYS A 112 6.81 13.74 -0.01
CA CYS A 112 5.50 13.25 0.38
C CYS A 112 5.44 11.71 0.32
N THR A 113 5.05 11.10 1.45
CA THR A 113 4.83 9.64 1.55
C THR A 113 3.40 9.21 1.20
N ARG A 114 2.54 10.16 0.79
CA ARG A 114 1.15 9.92 0.35
C ARG A 114 0.28 9.25 1.42
N CYS A 115 0.43 9.68 2.67
CA CYS A 115 -0.29 9.14 3.84
C CYS A 115 -1.79 9.46 3.90
N MET A 116 -2.32 10.24 2.95
CA MET A 116 -3.70 10.73 2.86
C MET A 116 -4.14 11.77 3.89
N HIS A 117 -3.37 12.08 4.94
CA HIS A 117 -3.82 12.99 6.02
C HIS A 117 -4.38 14.33 5.50
N CYS A 118 -3.57 15.08 4.75
CA CYS A 118 -3.97 16.40 4.24
C CYS A 118 -5.20 16.32 3.30
N ILE A 119 -5.26 15.30 2.42
CA ILE A 119 -6.40 15.06 1.53
C ILE A 119 -7.66 14.69 2.34
N ASN A 120 -7.52 13.90 3.41
CA ASN A 120 -8.64 13.55 4.28
C ASN A 120 -9.20 14.79 4.97
N VAL A 121 -8.34 15.66 5.51
CA VAL A 121 -8.75 16.90 6.18
C VAL A 121 -9.33 17.91 5.19
N MET A 122 -8.72 18.10 4.03
CA MET A 122 -9.08 19.15 3.06
C MET A 122 -9.54 18.59 1.71
N SER A 123 -10.45 17.62 1.72
CA SER A 123 -10.86 16.84 0.54
C SER A 123 -11.47 17.66 -0.61
N ARG A 124 -11.98 18.86 -0.34
CA ARG A 124 -12.46 19.78 -1.39
C ARG A 124 -11.34 20.57 -2.07
N ALA A 125 -10.19 20.75 -1.39
CA ALA A 125 -9.07 21.54 -1.85
C ALA A 125 -7.90 20.70 -2.39
N LEU A 126 -7.67 19.52 -1.78
CA LEU A 126 -6.57 18.64 -2.11
C LEU A 126 -7.07 17.36 -2.77
N ARG A 127 -6.47 17.00 -3.91
CA ARG A 127 -6.80 15.76 -4.64
C ARG A 127 -5.54 14.96 -4.94
N VAL A 128 -5.73 13.64 -5.02
CA VAL A 128 -4.70 12.72 -5.52
C VAL A 128 -4.20 13.16 -6.90
N GLY A 129 -2.94 12.86 -7.22
CA GLY A 129 -2.39 13.06 -8.56
C GLY A 129 -3.10 12.23 -9.64
N GLU A 130 -2.76 12.49 -10.90
CA GLU A 130 -3.35 11.81 -12.06
C GLU A 130 -2.53 10.60 -12.53
N ASP A 131 -1.23 10.51 -12.21
CA ASP A 131 -0.40 9.35 -12.49
C ASP A 131 -0.64 8.25 -11.45
N LYS A 132 -1.78 7.57 -11.60
CA LYS A 132 -2.32 6.56 -10.69
C LYS A 132 -1.76 5.17 -10.96
N GLY A 133 -1.72 4.36 -9.89
CA GLY A 133 -1.34 2.95 -9.89
C GLY A 133 -1.65 2.34 -8.53
N CYS A 134 -1.00 1.22 -8.20
CA CYS A 134 -1.08 0.65 -6.85
C CYS A 134 0.27 0.14 -6.36
N SER A 135 0.38 -0.02 -5.04
CA SER A 135 1.44 -0.79 -4.40
C SER A 135 0.93 -2.20 -4.11
N ILE A 136 1.83 -3.19 -4.20
CA ILE A 136 1.55 -4.58 -3.83
C ILE A 136 2.29 -4.88 -2.53
N LEU A 137 1.55 -5.30 -1.50
CA LEU A 137 2.09 -5.72 -0.21
C LEU A 137 1.71 -7.18 0.05
N VAL A 138 2.59 -7.96 0.66
CA VAL A 138 2.40 -9.41 0.79
C VAL A 138 2.70 -9.95 2.18
N GLY A 139 2.07 -11.08 2.53
CA GLY A 139 2.38 -11.86 3.72
C GLY A 139 1.41 -11.69 4.90
N ALA A 140 0.35 -10.89 4.79
CA ALA A 140 -0.49 -10.63 5.95
C ALA A 140 -1.23 -11.88 6.46
N LYS A 141 -1.22 -12.06 7.79
CA LYS A 141 -1.87 -13.19 8.45
C LYS A 141 -2.19 -12.93 9.92
N ALA A 142 -3.19 -13.66 10.39
CA ALA A 142 -3.49 -13.83 11.81
C ALA A 142 -2.36 -14.60 12.54
N PRO A 143 -2.35 -14.62 13.88
CA PRO A 143 -1.22 -15.12 14.67
C PRO A 143 -0.71 -16.52 14.33
N ILE A 144 -1.58 -17.52 14.17
CA ILE A 144 -1.15 -18.92 14.01
C ILE A 144 -0.43 -19.13 12.66
N LEU A 145 0.77 -19.74 12.59
CA LEU A 145 1.58 -20.24 13.71
C LEU A 145 2.62 -19.21 14.19
N ASP A 146 3.43 -18.64 13.28
CA ASP A 146 4.63 -17.85 13.62
C ASP A 146 4.38 -16.35 13.79
N GLY A 147 3.31 -16.02 14.52
CA GLY A 147 2.91 -14.66 14.84
C GLY A 147 2.10 -13.96 13.73
N ALA A 148 1.45 -12.86 14.14
CA ALA A 148 0.68 -12.03 13.23
C ALA A 148 1.61 -11.23 12.32
N GLN A 149 1.16 -10.97 11.10
CA GLN A 149 1.90 -10.18 10.11
C GLN A 149 0.94 -9.24 9.40
N MET A 150 1.40 -8.02 9.13
CA MET A 150 0.83 -7.14 8.12
C MET A 150 1.59 -7.33 6.79
N GLY A 151 1.00 -6.87 5.70
CA GLY A 151 1.63 -6.92 4.39
C GLY A 151 2.93 -6.11 4.36
N SER A 152 4.00 -6.71 3.85
CA SER A 152 5.29 -6.05 3.59
C SER A 152 5.33 -5.56 2.14
N LEU A 153 5.87 -4.36 1.90
CA LEU A 153 5.90 -3.75 0.57
C LEU A 153 6.79 -4.55 -0.39
N LEU A 154 6.21 -5.08 -1.46
CA LEU A 154 6.91 -5.84 -2.51
C LEU A 154 7.10 -5.01 -3.78
N VAL A 155 6.00 -4.49 -4.33
CA VAL A 155 6.03 -3.61 -5.50
C VAL A 155 5.64 -2.21 -5.05
N PRO A 156 6.56 -1.22 -5.05
CA PRO A 156 6.25 0.14 -4.67
C PRO A 156 5.17 0.79 -5.55
N PHE A 157 5.22 0.53 -6.86
CA PHE A 157 4.26 1.06 -7.81
C PHE A 157 4.14 0.15 -9.04
N VAL A 158 2.91 -0.18 -9.43
CA VAL A 158 2.55 -0.88 -10.67
C VAL A 158 1.36 -0.18 -11.31
N LYS A 159 1.29 -0.18 -12.64
CA LYS A 159 0.13 0.37 -13.34
C LYS A 159 -1.05 -0.57 -13.21
N VAL A 160 -2.25 0.01 -13.09
CA VAL A 160 -3.51 -0.72 -12.96
C VAL A 160 -4.31 -0.49 -14.23
N GLU A 161 -3.89 -1.16 -15.29
CA GLU A 161 -4.49 -1.04 -16.62
C GLU A 161 -4.90 -2.42 -17.12
N GLU A 162 -6.12 -2.54 -17.65
CA GLU A 162 -6.60 -3.80 -18.22
C GLU A 162 -5.71 -4.21 -19.42
N PRO A 163 -5.25 -5.47 -19.52
CA PRO A 163 -5.71 -6.67 -18.80
C PRO A 163 -4.96 -7.04 -17.50
N TYR A 164 -4.22 -6.12 -16.89
CA TYR A 164 -3.51 -6.26 -15.61
C TYR A 164 -2.35 -7.26 -15.63
N ASP A 165 -1.66 -7.39 -16.76
CA ASP A 165 -0.62 -8.40 -16.96
C ASP A 165 0.55 -8.24 -15.97
N GLU A 166 1.02 -7.02 -15.70
CA GLU A 166 2.07 -6.74 -14.71
C GLU A 166 1.69 -7.24 -13.31
N ILE A 167 0.42 -7.10 -12.93
CA ILE A 167 -0.10 -7.55 -11.63
C ILE A 167 -0.21 -9.07 -11.59
N LYS A 168 -0.73 -9.67 -12.67
CA LYS A 168 -0.89 -11.12 -12.80
C LYS A 168 0.46 -11.82 -12.78
N GLU A 169 1.47 -11.29 -13.45
CA GLU A 169 2.84 -11.84 -13.46
C GLU A 169 3.42 -11.93 -12.04
N VAL A 170 3.27 -10.87 -11.22
CA VAL A 170 3.70 -10.91 -9.82
C VAL A 170 2.96 -11.98 -9.02
N ILE A 171 1.64 -12.11 -9.23
CA ILE A 171 0.82 -13.11 -8.54
C ILE A 171 1.24 -14.54 -8.94
N GLU A 172 1.41 -14.80 -10.24
CA GLU A 172 1.76 -16.11 -10.78
C GLU A 172 3.15 -16.53 -10.30
N ASN A 173 4.14 -15.64 -10.34
CA ASN A 173 5.48 -15.89 -9.81
C ASN A 173 5.47 -16.22 -8.31
N ILE A 174 4.65 -15.53 -7.52
CA ILE A 174 4.48 -15.84 -6.08
C ILE A 174 3.84 -17.23 -5.91
N TRP A 175 2.83 -17.56 -6.71
CA TRP A 175 2.15 -18.85 -6.64
C TRP A 175 3.04 -20.01 -7.04
N ASP A 176 3.77 -19.89 -8.14
CA ASP A 176 4.68 -20.95 -8.61
C ASP A 176 5.76 -21.23 -7.56
N TRP A 177 6.33 -20.20 -6.95
CA TRP A 177 7.26 -20.34 -5.84
C TRP A 177 6.60 -20.96 -4.59
N TRP A 178 5.46 -20.44 -4.15
CA TRP A 178 4.84 -20.89 -2.90
C TRP A 178 4.26 -22.30 -3.02
N VAL A 179 3.75 -22.71 -4.17
CA VAL A 179 3.23 -24.07 -4.39
C VAL A 179 4.34 -25.11 -4.31
N GLU A 180 5.52 -24.81 -4.85
CA GLU A 180 6.67 -25.72 -4.82
C GLU A 180 7.35 -25.76 -3.45
N GLU A 181 7.56 -24.59 -2.84
CA GLU A 181 8.41 -24.45 -1.64
C GLU A 181 7.64 -24.39 -0.32
N GLY A 182 6.32 -24.16 -0.38
CA GLY A 182 5.46 -24.01 0.77
C GLY A 182 5.23 -25.34 1.49
N LYS A 183 5.49 -25.37 2.80
CA LYS A 183 5.18 -26.54 3.64
C LYS A 183 3.66 -26.69 3.80
N ASN A 184 3.22 -27.89 4.15
CA ASN A 184 1.82 -28.16 4.45
C ASN A 184 1.28 -27.16 5.51
N ARG A 185 0.24 -26.42 5.15
CA ARG A 185 -0.40 -25.38 5.98
C ARG A 185 0.50 -24.19 6.36
N GLU A 186 1.54 -23.91 5.57
CA GLU A 186 2.38 -22.72 5.71
C GLU A 186 1.80 -21.57 4.86
N ARG A 187 1.58 -20.40 5.47
CA ARG A 187 1.12 -19.20 4.74
C ARG A 187 2.29 -18.55 3.99
N LEU A 188 1.96 -17.75 2.96
CA LEU A 188 2.96 -16.98 2.22
C LEU A 188 3.90 -16.17 3.14
N GLY A 189 3.32 -15.47 4.13
CA GLY A 189 4.11 -14.68 5.09
C GLY A 189 5.04 -15.52 5.98
N GLU A 190 4.73 -16.80 6.21
CA GLU A 190 5.61 -17.72 6.95
C GLU A 190 6.74 -18.23 6.05
N LEU A 191 6.43 -18.56 4.80
CA LEU A 191 7.44 -18.88 3.78
C LEU A 191 8.43 -17.71 3.60
N MET A 192 7.94 -16.47 3.54
CA MET A 192 8.77 -15.26 3.46
C MET A 192 9.73 -15.13 4.66
N LYS A 193 9.26 -15.39 5.88
CA LYS A 193 10.12 -15.40 7.07
C LYS A 193 11.17 -16.50 7.01
N ARG A 194 10.81 -17.68 6.49
CA ARG A 194 11.68 -18.86 6.45
C ARG A 194 12.75 -18.77 5.37
N GLN A 195 12.41 -18.33 4.17
CA GLN A 195 13.33 -18.27 3.02
C GLN A 195 13.91 -16.88 2.78
N GLY A 196 13.42 -15.86 3.49
CA GLY A 196 13.91 -14.48 3.38
C GLY A 196 13.19 -13.69 2.30
N PHE A 197 13.16 -12.37 2.48
CA PHE A 197 12.53 -11.44 1.54
C PHE A 197 13.30 -11.34 0.22
N GLN A 198 14.62 -11.57 0.26
CA GLN A 198 15.48 -11.65 -0.93
C GLN A 198 15.01 -12.72 -1.90
N LYS A 199 14.59 -13.90 -1.39
CA LYS A 199 14.10 -14.97 -2.24
C LYS A 199 12.81 -14.58 -2.96
N LEU A 200 11.90 -13.90 -2.25
CA LEU A 200 10.68 -13.36 -2.85
C LEU A 200 11.00 -12.36 -3.96
N LEU A 201 11.98 -11.47 -3.76
CA LEU A 201 12.43 -10.51 -4.78
C LEU A 201 13.02 -11.21 -6.01
N GLU A 202 13.84 -12.25 -5.82
CA GLU A 202 14.40 -13.05 -6.92
C GLU A 202 13.32 -13.71 -7.76
N VAL A 203 12.38 -14.44 -7.15
CA VAL A 203 11.35 -15.20 -7.90
C VAL A 203 10.34 -14.29 -8.59
N THR A 204 10.19 -13.05 -8.13
CA THR A 204 9.32 -12.04 -8.76
C THR A 204 10.08 -11.12 -9.72
N ASN A 205 11.38 -11.34 -9.94
CA ASN A 205 12.24 -10.50 -10.78
C ASN A 205 12.26 -9.02 -10.37
N ILE A 206 12.16 -8.73 -9.07
CA ILE A 206 12.15 -7.36 -8.53
C ILE A 206 13.53 -7.04 -7.95
N THR A 207 14.15 -5.97 -8.44
CA THR A 207 15.40 -5.48 -7.87
C THR A 207 15.19 -4.92 -6.45
N PRO A 208 15.98 -5.34 -5.45
CA PRO A 208 15.90 -4.77 -4.11
C PRO A 208 16.10 -3.25 -4.11
N ALA A 209 15.28 -2.54 -3.35
CA ALA A 209 15.29 -1.09 -3.23
C ALA A 209 15.10 -0.67 -1.76
N PRO A 210 15.53 0.54 -1.35
CA PRO A 210 15.37 1.02 0.03
C PRO A 210 13.93 0.97 0.53
N GLN A 211 12.94 1.14 -0.35
CA GLN A 211 11.52 1.08 -0.04
C GLN A 211 11.07 -0.30 0.49
N HIS A 212 11.83 -1.37 0.23
CA HIS A 212 11.50 -2.72 0.72
C HIS A 212 11.75 -2.92 2.20
N VAL A 213 12.43 -1.97 2.87
CA VAL A 213 12.75 -2.07 4.30
C VAL A 213 12.36 -0.79 5.02
N GLN A 214 11.87 -0.92 6.24
CA GLN A 214 11.72 0.22 7.14
C GLN A 214 13.09 0.71 7.66
N GLU A 215 13.98 -0.24 7.95
CA GLU A 215 15.35 0.02 8.37
C GLU A 215 16.27 -1.07 7.81
N PRO A 216 17.53 -0.73 7.45
CA PRO A 216 18.53 -1.73 7.18
C PRO A 216 18.75 -2.65 8.39
N ARG A 217 19.18 -3.87 8.12
CA ARG A 217 19.56 -4.82 9.18
C ARG A 217 20.65 -4.25 10.09
N THR A 218 20.53 -4.47 11.39
CA THR A 218 21.55 -4.09 12.39
C THR A 218 22.54 -5.21 12.71
N LYS A 219 22.17 -6.47 12.44
CA LYS A 219 23.04 -7.64 12.67
C LYS A 219 23.96 -7.88 11.47
N PRO A 220 25.27 -8.14 11.67
CA PRO A 220 26.25 -8.25 10.57
C PRO A 220 26.25 -9.58 9.79
N VAL A 221 25.32 -10.51 10.07
CA VAL A 221 25.32 -11.86 9.47
C VAL A 221 24.71 -11.86 8.07
N HIS A 222 25.48 -11.59 7.02
CA HIS A 222 25.01 -11.79 5.64
C HIS A 222 24.71 -13.28 5.41
N LEU A 223 23.46 -13.60 5.08
CA LEU A 223 22.98 -14.92 4.70
C LEU A 223 22.83 -14.95 3.18
#